data_AF-A0AAV3QB84-F1
#
_entry.id   AF-A0AAV3QB84-F1
#
_cell.length_a   1.000
_cell.length_b   1.000
_cell.length_c   1.000
_cell.angle_alpha   90.00
_cell.angle_beta   90.00
_cell.angle_gamma   90.00
#
_symmetry.space_group_name_H-M   'P 1'
#
loop_
_entity.id
_entity.type
_entity.pdbx_description
1 polymer ?
#
loop_
_entity_poly.entity_id
_entity_poly.type
_entity_poly.pdbx_seq_one_letter_code
_entity_poly.pdbx_strand_id
1 'polypeptide(L)'
;MSGSCSASEYQRGGHCVIPMEISLNSLWYPTDPAKVGLPTWRQRGFDEVHNSQALREQLNFVVELRDEALFTMQKYKHLMARSYNCKVQSRQFHVGDLVLKLYSASHLKDVNKLSPKWEGPYRVSRILGRRTWHASKLSKFYC
;
A
#
# COMPACT_ATOMS: atom_id res chain seq x y z
N MET A 1 -13.61 5.76 -31.50
CA MET A 1 -13.92 6.03 -30.08
C MET A 1 -13.88 4.70 -29.33
N SER A 2 -13.54 4.73 -28.03
CA SER A 2 -13.25 3.60 -27.11
C SER A 2 -11.85 2.95 -27.21
N GLY A 3 -10.82 3.69 -26.77
CA GLY A 3 -9.53 3.10 -26.44
C GLY A 3 -9.58 2.44 -25.07
N SER A 4 -9.64 1.11 -25.03
CA SER A 4 -9.57 0.32 -23.82
C SER A 4 -8.18 0.47 -23.18
N CYS A 5 -8.13 1.02 -21.98
CA CYS A 5 -6.90 1.15 -21.21
C CYS A 5 -6.53 -0.23 -20.68
N SER A 6 -5.63 -0.93 -21.37
CA SER A 6 -5.19 -2.27 -21.01
C SER A 6 -4.55 -2.28 -19.63
N ALA A 7 -5.10 -3.12 -18.74
CA ALA A 7 -4.59 -3.38 -17.40
C ALA A 7 -3.19 -4.03 -17.48
N SER A 8 -2.14 -3.22 -17.45
CA SER A 8 -0.78 -3.71 -17.21
C SER A 8 -0.51 -3.64 -15.71
N GLU A 9 -0.82 -4.75 -15.06
CA GLU A 9 -0.01 -5.42 -14.04
C GLU A 9 0.86 -4.49 -13.17
N TYR A 10 0.21 -3.81 -12.22
CA TYR A 10 0.87 -3.29 -11.02
C TYR A 10 1.07 -4.45 -10.03
N GLN A 11 1.83 -5.47 -10.44
CA GLN A 11 2.35 -6.50 -9.56
C GLN A 11 3.81 -6.17 -9.24
N ARG A 12 4.02 -5.25 -8.30
CA ARG A 12 5.31 -5.13 -7.60
C ARG A 12 5.07 -5.22 -6.10
N GLY A 13 5.12 -6.45 -5.61
CA GLY A 13 5.90 -6.84 -4.42
C GLY A 13 5.67 -6.07 -3.11
N GLY A 14 4.49 -5.50 -2.90
CA GLY A 14 4.11 -4.93 -1.62
C GLY A 14 2.60 -5.04 -1.50
N HIS A 15 2.13 -5.84 -0.55
CA HIS A 15 0.74 -5.80 -0.16
C HIS A 15 0.45 -4.33 0.17
N CYS A 16 -0.39 -3.65 -0.61
CA CYS A 16 -0.84 -2.33 -0.18
C CYS A 16 -1.64 -2.59 1.09
N VAL A 17 -1.03 -2.29 2.23
CA VAL A 17 -1.71 -2.12 3.50
C VAL A 17 -2.57 -0.89 3.29
N ILE A 18 -3.82 -1.09 2.87
CA ILE A 18 -4.82 -0.06 3.06
C ILE A 18 -4.94 0.02 4.58
N PRO A 19 -4.66 1.17 5.22
CA PRO A 19 -4.89 1.33 6.63
C PRO A 19 -6.41 1.31 6.83
N MET A 20 -6.97 0.10 6.94
CA MET A 20 -8.18 -0.12 7.70
C MET A 20 -7.71 0.06 9.13
N GLU A 21 -7.77 1.30 9.63
CA GLU A 21 -7.50 1.55 11.03
C GLU A 21 -8.51 0.74 11.84
N ILE A 22 -8.09 -0.44 12.31
CA ILE A 22 -8.76 -1.09 13.41
C ILE A 22 -8.41 -0.21 14.60
N SER A 23 -9.36 0.62 15.02
CA SER A 23 -9.29 1.29 16.32
C SER A 23 -9.26 0.22 17.40
N LEU A 24 -8.06 -0.25 17.73
CA LEU A 24 -7.82 -1.08 18.89
C LEU A 24 -7.80 -0.16 20.10
N ASN A 25 -8.99 0.27 20.53
CA ASN A 25 -9.21 0.73 21.89
C ASN A 25 -9.21 -0.50 22.82
N SER A 26 -8.08 -1.20 22.88
CA SER A 26 -7.78 -2.22 23.87
C SER A 26 -6.57 -1.72 24.65
N LEU A 27 -6.81 -0.72 25.51
CA LEU A 27 -5.82 -0.32 26.50
C LEU A 27 -5.59 -1.49 27.44
N TRP A 28 -4.46 -2.17 27.26
CA TRP A 28 -3.87 -3.05 28.25
C TRP A 28 -3.39 -2.18 29.42
N TYR A 29 -4.27 -1.90 30.37
CA TYR A 29 -3.83 -1.48 31.69
C TYR A 29 -3.65 -2.73 32.56
N PRO A 30 -2.49 -2.90 33.22
CA PRO A 30 -2.37 -3.85 34.31
C PRO A 30 -3.39 -3.46 35.39
N THR A 31 -4.38 -4.30 35.64
CA THR A 31 -5.31 -4.10 36.75
C THR A 31 -4.55 -4.26 38.06
N ASP A 32 -4.30 -3.14 38.74
CA ASP A 32 -3.88 -3.12 40.15
C ASP A 32 -4.90 -3.91 40.98
N PRO A 33 -4.48 -4.92 41.76
CA PRO A 33 -5.39 -5.74 42.56
C PRO A 33 -6.14 -4.93 43.65
N ALA A 34 -5.66 -3.74 43.98
CA ALA A 34 -6.31 -2.84 44.95
C ALA A 34 -7.52 -2.06 44.39
N LYS A 35 -7.75 -2.06 43.07
CA LYS A 35 -8.90 -1.40 42.41
C LYS A 35 -10.02 -2.37 42.02
N VAL A 36 -10.10 -3.54 42.65
CA VAL A 36 -11.23 -4.47 42.53
C VAL A 36 -12.38 -3.99 43.42
N GLY A 37 -12.85 -2.77 43.15
CA GLY A 37 -13.93 -2.13 43.89
C GLY A 37 -15.09 -1.90 42.96
N LEU A 38 -16.06 -2.82 42.99
CA LEU A 38 -17.33 -2.84 42.25
C LEU A 38 -17.27 -3.50 40.86
N PRO A 39 -18.07 -4.57 40.64
CA PRO A 39 -18.20 -5.16 39.33
C PRO A 39 -18.78 -4.12 38.36
N THR A 40 -18.14 -4.00 37.20
CA THR A 40 -18.65 -3.15 36.12
C THR A 40 -20.01 -3.65 35.63
N TRP A 41 -20.79 -2.80 34.94
CA TRP A 41 -22.06 -3.22 34.34
C TRP A 41 -21.91 -4.46 33.43
N ARG A 42 -20.78 -4.59 32.73
CA ARG A 42 -20.45 -5.76 31.90
C ARG A 42 -20.27 -7.04 32.72
N GLN A 43 -19.73 -6.94 33.93
CA GLN A 43 -19.59 -8.08 34.84
C GLN A 43 -20.91 -8.44 35.52
N ARG A 44 -21.73 -7.45 35.88
CA ARG A 44 -23.04 -7.68 36.51
C ARG A 44 -24.07 -8.30 35.56
N GLY A 45 -24.02 -7.95 34.28
CA GLY A 45 -24.91 -8.48 33.24
C GLY A 45 -24.29 -9.60 32.41
N PHE A 46 -23.23 -10.25 32.90
CA PHE A 46 -22.55 -11.30 32.15
C PHE A 46 -23.39 -12.59 32.15
N ASP A 47 -23.83 -13.00 30.97
CA ASP A 47 -24.45 -14.30 30.74
C ASP A 47 -23.54 -15.11 29.81
N GLU A 48 -22.93 -16.15 30.37
CA GLU A 48 -21.98 -17.01 29.67
C GLU A 48 -22.64 -17.77 28.52
N VAL A 49 -23.87 -18.24 28.71
CA VAL A 49 -24.58 -19.05 27.72
C VAL A 49 -24.99 -18.18 26.55
N HIS A 50 -25.61 -17.03 26.81
CA HIS A 50 -25.98 -16.08 25.76
C HIS A 50 -24.76 -15.54 25.01
N ASN A 51 -23.69 -15.18 25.72
CA ASN A 51 -22.46 -14.69 25.10
C ASN A 51 -21.77 -15.76 24.24
N SER A 52 -21.71 -17.01 24.71
CA SER A 52 -21.12 -18.10 23.94
C SER A 52 -21.92 -18.44 22.67
N GLN A 53 -23.25 -18.33 22.72
CA GLN A 53 -24.12 -18.48 21.55
C GLN A 53 -23.91 -17.34 20.56
N ALA A 54 -23.96 -16.08 21.02
CA ALA A 54 -23.72 -14.91 20.18
C ALA A 54 -22.32 -14.95 19.52
N LEU A 55 -21.30 -15.39 20.26
CA LEU A 55 -19.94 -15.53 19.72
C LEU A 55 -19.87 -16.58 18.60
N ARG A 56 -20.56 -17.72 18.74
CA ARG A 56 -20.62 -18.75 17.70
C ARG A 56 -21.32 -18.25 16.44
N GLU A 57 -22.42 -17.51 16.61
CA GLU A 57 -23.12 -16.89 15.49
C GLU A 57 -22.24 -15.87 14.79
N GLN A 58 -21.54 -15.00 15.52
CA GLN A 58 -20.58 -14.06 14.95
C GLN A 58 -19.46 -14.76 14.19
N LEU A 59 -18.92 -15.86 14.72
CA LEU A 59 -17.86 -16.65 14.08
C LEU A 59 -18.29 -17.20 12.71
N ASN A 60 -19.57 -17.54 12.53
CA ASN A 60 -20.09 -17.99 11.23
C ASN A 60 -19.98 -16.90 10.16
N PHE A 61 -20.15 -15.62 10.52
CA PHE A 61 -20.09 -14.49 9.60
C PHE A 61 -18.67 -13.95 9.36
N VAL A 62 -17.66 -14.37 10.14
CA VAL A 62 -16.29 -13.83 10.04
C VAL A 62 -15.70 -14.03 8.65
N VAL A 63 -15.99 -15.16 8.00
CA VAL A 63 -15.49 -15.43 6.65
C VAL A 63 -16.11 -14.46 5.64
N GLU A 64 -17.42 -14.28 5.69
CA GLU A 64 -18.15 -13.37 4.80
C GLU A 64 -17.67 -11.92 4.95
N LEU A 65 -17.47 -11.47 6.20
CA LEU A 65 -16.94 -10.13 6.51
C LEU A 65 -15.51 -9.94 5.99
N ARG A 66 -14.68 -10.99 6.04
CA ARG A 66 -13.33 -10.95 5.46
C ARG A 66 -13.40 -10.83 3.95
N ASP A 67 -14.26 -11.58 3.30
CA ASP A 67 -14.41 -11.54 1.84
C ASP A 67 -14.93 -10.17 1.38
N GLU A 68 -15.88 -9.57 2.10
CA GLU A 68 -16.35 -8.22 1.84
C GLU A 68 -15.22 -7.17 2.03
N ALA A 69 -14.43 -7.29 3.11
CA ALA A 69 -13.27 -6.44 3.34
C ALA A 69 -12.21 -6.58 2.24
N LEU A 70 -11.98 -7.79 1.73
CA LEU A 70 -11.07 -8.04 0.63
C LEU A 70 -11.60 -7.44 -0.68
N PHE A 71 -12.89 -7.60 -0.96
CA PHE A 71 -13.54 -7.04 -2.15
C PHE A 71 -13.46 -5.51 -2.16
N THR A 72 -13.79 -4.87 -1.05
CA THR A 72 -13.69 -3.41 -0.90
C THR A 72 -12.24 -2.96 -1.06
N MET A 73 -11.27 -3.62 -0.43
CA MET A 73 -9.85 -3.33 -0.60
C MET A 73 -9.42 -3.41 -2.08
N GLN A 74 -9.83 -4.46 -2.80
CA GLN A 74 -9.51 -4.64 -4.22
C GLN A 74 -10.14 -3.53 -5.07
N LYS A 75 -11.40 -3.18 -4.80
CA LYS A 75 -12.09 -2.06 -5.47
C LYS A 75 -11.35 -0.75 -5.28
N TYR A 76 -10.91 -0.43 -4.06
CA TYR A 76 -10.13 0.77 -3.80
C TYR A 76 -8.78 0.76 -4.53
N LYS A 77 -8.05 -0.35 -4.50
CA LYS A 77 -6.80 -0.51 -5.26
C LYS A 77 -7.01 -0.22 -6.75
N HIS A 78 -8.08 -0.76 -7.32
CA HIS A 78 -8.40 -0.54 -8.73
C HIS A 78 -8.71 0.92 -9.05
N LEU A 79 -9.51 1.60 -8.21
CA LEU A 79 -9.83 3.01 -8.37
C LEU A 79 -8.60 3.90 -8.26
N MET A 80 -7.71 3.62 -7.29
CA MET A 80 -6.44 4.32 -7.15
C MET A 80 -5.55 4.12 -8.39
N ALA A 81 -5.39 2.89 -8.87
CA ALA A 81 -4.61 2.61 -10.07
C ALA A 81 -5.18 3.31 -11.30
N ARG A 82 -6.50 3.31 -11.48
CA ARG A 82 -7.17 4.00 -12.60
C ARG A 82 -6.95 5.52 -12.55
N SER A 83 -7.16 6.12 -11.39
CA SER A 83 -6.98 7.57 -11.20
C SER A 83 -5.52 8.03 -11.33
N TYR A 84 -4.57 7.17 -10.95
CA TYR A 84 -3.16 7.42 -11.18
C TYR A 84 -2.82 7.28 -12.67
N ASN A 85 -3.16 6.15 -13.28
CA ASN A 85 -2.83 5.86 -14.69
C ASN A 85 -3.47 6.86 -15.67
N CYS A 86 -4.65 7.41 -15.37
CA CYS A 86 -5.24 8.44 -16.23
C CYS A 86 -4.51 9.79 -16.18
N LYS A 87 -3.81 10.07 -15.06
CA LYS A 87 -2.98 11.28 -14.90
C LYS A 87 -1.57 11.09 -15.47
N VAL A 88 -1.08 9.85 -15.53
CA VAL A 88 0.23 9.54 -16.12
C VAL A 88 0.16 9.69 -17.63
N GLN A 89 0.75 10.77 -18.14
CA GLN A 89 0.94 10.95 -19.57
C GLN A 89 2.13 10.11 -20.04
N SER A 90 1.91 9.25 -21.03
CA SER A 90 2.99 8.53 -21.71
C SER A 90 3.87 9.53 -22.46
N ARG A 91 5.10 9.71 -21.99
CA ARG A 91 6.10 10.55 -22.66
C ARG A 91 6.95 9.72 -23.61
N GLN A 92 7.19 10.24 -24.80
CA GLN A 92 8.22 9.72 -25.70
C GLN A 92 9.50 10.51 -25.46
N PHE A 93 10.62 9.81 -25.33
CA PHE A 93 11.93 10.43 -25.11
C PHE A 93 12.73 10.45 -26.41
N HIS A 94 13.45 11.54 -26.61
CA HIS A 94 14.36 11.74 -27.72
C HIS A 94 15.82 11.69 -27.25
N VAL A 95 16.73 11.45 -28.19
CA VAL A 95 18.16 11.52 -27.90
C VAL A 95 18.50 12.93 -27.41
N GLY A 96 19.17 13.00 -26.27
CA GLY A 96 19.53 14.26 -25.62
C GLY A 96 18.65 14.65 -24.42
N ASP A 97 17.47 14.03 -24.27
CA ASP A 97 16.58 14.29 -23.12
C ASP A 97 17.21 13.86 -21.80
N LEU A 98 16.88 14.59 -20.74
CA LEU A 98 17.29 14.28 -19.37
C LEU A 98 16.23 13.43 -18.68
N VAL A 99 16.66 12.32 -18.10
CA VAL A 99 15.80 11.36 -17.39
C VAL A 99 16.40 11.01 -16.04
N LEU A 100 15.54 10.75 -15.06
CA LEU A 100 15.96 10.22 -13.76
C LEU A 100 15.81 8.70 -13.76
N LYS A 101 16.77 8.00 -13.17
CA LYS A 101 16.74 6.54 -13.07
C LYS A 101 16.24 6.14 -11.69
N LEU A 102 15.33 5.18 -11.60
CA LEU A 102 14.94 4.60 -10.31
C LEU A 102 16.09 3.73 -9.79
N TYR A 103 16.44 3.84 -8.50
CA TYR A 103 17.42 2.92 -7.90
C TYR A 103 16.97 1.47 -8.06
N SER A 104 17.95 0.57 -8.25
CA SER A 104 17.69 -0.86 -8.27
C SER A 104 17.17 -1.33 -6.91
N ALA A 105 16.43 -2.43 -6.90
CA ALA A 105 15.89 -3.03 -5.68
C ALA A 105 16.98 -3.37 -4.64
N SER A 106 18.21 -3.64 -5.08
CA SER A 106 19.37 -3.82 -4.20
C SER A 106 19.72 -2.53 -3.45
N HIS A 107 19.87 -1.41 -4.18
CA HIS A 107 20.17 -0.11 -3.56
C HIS A 107 19.06 0.37 -2.63
N LEU A 108 17.79 0.06 -2.93
CA LEU A 108 16.66 0.48 -2.10
C LEU A 108 16.61 -0.21 -0.72
N LYS A 109 17.33 -1.33 -0.52
CA LYS A 109 17.43 -2.00 0.80
C LYS A 109 18.32 -1.24 1.78
N ASP A 110 19.34 -0.56 1.25
CA ASP A 110 20.33 0.18 2.04
C ASP A 110 19.92 1.64 2.25
N VAL A 111 18.74 2.02 1.74
CA VAL A 111 18.25 3.40 1.63
C VAL A 111 17.06 3.58 2.57
N ASN A 112 17.22 4.48 3.54
CA ASN A 112 16.17 4.82 4.49
C ASN A 112 14.90 5.32 3.77
N LYS A 113 13.73 5.17 4.41
CA LYS A 113 12.42 5.54 3.83
C LYS A 113 12.35 6.99 3.29
N LEU A 114 13.18 7.88 3.84
CA LEU A 114 13.23 9.31 3.50
C LEU A 114 14.29 9.67 2.44
N SER A 115 15.15 8.73 2.07
CA SER A 115 16.16 8.96 1.06
C SER A 115 15.54 8.94 -0.35
N PRO A 116 16.08 9.72 -1.30
CA PRO A 116 15.51 9.85 -2.63
C PRO A 116 15.56 8.51 -3.38
N LYS A 117 14.41 8.12 -3.97
CA LYS A 117 14.30 6.87 -4.75
C LYS A 117 14.89 6.96 -6.16
N TRP A 118 15.17 8.18 -6.61
CA TRP A 118 15.63 8.46 -7.97
C TRP A 118 17.12 8.86 -7.93
N GLU A 119 17.89 8.27 -8.82
CA GLU A 119 19.29 8.54 -9.05
C GLU A 119 19.45 9.47 -10.25
N GLY A 120 20.08 10.63 -10.01
CA GLY A 120 20.83 11.46 -10.96
C GLY A 120 20.15 11.87 -12.29
N PRO A 121 20.63 12.95 -12.92
CA PRO A 121 20.28 13.20 -14.31
C PRO A 121 21.09 12.27 -15.22
N TYR A 122 20.38 11.45 -15.99
CA TYR A 122 20.92 10.66 -17.09
C TYR A 122 20.51 11.32 -18.41
N ARG A 123 21.37 11.22 -19.42
CA ARG A 123 21.06 11.70 -20.77
C ARG A 123 20.75 10.52 -21.68
N VAL A 124 19.63 10.58 -22.38
CA VAL A 124 19.27 9.57 -23.38
C VAL A 124 20.26 9.61 -24.53
N SER A 125 21.00 8.53 -24.73
CA SER A 125 22.02 8.42 -25.79
C SER A 125 21.51 7.71 -27.04
N ARG A 126 20.59 6.75 -26.89
CA ARG A 126 20.01 6.02 -28.02
C ARG A 126 18.59 5.54 -27.72
N ILE A 127 17.71 5.63 -28.72
CA ILE A 127 16.37 5.02 -28.68
C ILE A 127 16.44 3.62 -29.28
N LEU A 128 15.99 2.61 -28.54
CA LEU A 128 15.98 1.20 -28.96
C LEU A 128 14.58 0.75 -29.41
N GLY A 129 13.53 1.41 -28.92
CA GLY A 129 12.14 1.15 -29.29
C GLY A 129 11.19 2.15 -28.62
N ARG A 130 9.87 1.98 -28.81
CA ARG A 130 8.86 2.94 -28.32
C ARG A 130 8.90 3.22 -26.80
N ARG A 131 9.45 2.29 -26.00
CA ARG A 131 9.53 2.40 -24.53
C ARG A 131 10.91 2.01 -23.98
N THR A 132 11.89 1.88 -24.85
CA THR A 132 13.21 1.36 -24.49
C THR A 132 14.26 2.29 -25.05
N TRP A 133 15.12 2.77 -24.16
CA TRP A 133 16.18 3.70 -24.49
C TRP A 133 17.41 3.36 -23.65
N HIS A 134 18.57 3.65 -24.19
CA HIS A 134 19.82 3.63 -23.48
C HIS A 134 20.13 5.05 -22.99
N ALA A 135 20.50 5.17 -21.72
CA ALA A 135 20.82 6.45 -21.10
C ALA A 135 22.19 6.36 -20.42
N SER A 136 23.01 7.38 -20.64
CA SER A 136 24.35 7.48 -20.07
C SER A 136 24.33 8.47 -18.92
N LYS A 137 25.04 8.16 -17.83
CA LYS A 137 25.17 9.08 -16.70
C LYS A 137 25.96 10.30 -17.17
N LEU A 138 25.47 11.50 -16.85
CA LEU A 138 26.26 12.69 -17.10
C LEU A 138 27.51 12.63 -16.22
N SER A 139 28.69 12.76 -16.82
CA SER A 139 29.91 13.00 -16.05
C SER A 139 29.67 14.24 -15.21
N LYS A 140 29.92 14.13 -13.91
CA LYS A 140 29.75 15.22 -12.94
C LYS A 140 30.49 16.46 -13.45
N PHE A 141 29.76 17.45 -13.96
CA PHE A 141 30.23 18.83 -13.94
C PHE A 141 29.78 19.41 -12.60
N TYR A 142 30.60 19.19 -11.58
CA TYR A 142 30.63 20.11 -10.45
C TYR A 142 31.87 20.98 -10.66
N CYS A 143 31.71 22.30 -10.59
CA CYS A 143 32.84 23.19 -10.31
C CYS A 143 33.47 22.79 -8.96
#